data_AF-A0A2R7T7S8-F1
#
_entry.id   AF-A0A2R7T7S8-F1
#
_cell.length_a   1.000
_cell.length_b   1.000
_cell.length_c   1.000
_cell.angle_alpha   90.00
_cell.angle_beta   90.00
_cell.angle_gamma   90.00
#
_symmetry.space_group_name_H-M   'P 1'
#
loop_
_entity.id
_entity.type
_entity.pdbx_description
1 polymer ?
#
loop_
_entity_poly.entity_id
_entity_poly.type
_entity_poly.pdbx_seq_one_letter_code
_entity_poly.pdbx_strand_id
1 'polypeptide(L)'
;MVRSSPAFMATLRAGRALGLASWCIGAGALRNLVWDHLHGHAAPTRPADVDFAYFCDRDLSAGRDQALQQKLTALCPGVPWEVTNQAGVHLWFEACFGHAVAPLHSLEDAIASWPEPATAVGVWLDEADALHVIAPHGLADLLGMRIRRNPVRVSVETYRQRCESKRYVERWPRAVVEPA
;
A
#
# COMPACT_ATOMS: atom_id res chain seq x y z
N MET A 1 4.56 -9.71 13.40
CA MET A 1 3.52 -8.73 13.02
C MET A 1 2.64 -9.29 11.90
N VAL A 2 3.12 -9.34 10.65
CA VAL A 2 2.33 -9.83 9.49
C VAL A 2 1.86 -11.29 9.68
N ARG A 3 2.80 -12.24 9.86
CA ARG A 3 2.46 -13.65 10.07
C ARG A 3 1.58 -13.91 11.29
N SER A 4 1.62 -13.00 12.27
CA SER A 4 0.85 -13.08 13.52
C SER A 4 -0.59 -12.58 13.36
N SER A 5 -0.94 -12.00 12.20
CA SER A 5 -2.29 -11.54 11.89
C SER A 5 -2.95 -12.50 10.89
N PRO A 6 -3.86 -13.38 11.34
CA PRO A 6 -4.55 -14.31 10.46
C PRO A 6 -5.34 -13.59 9.36
N ALA A 7 -5.96 -12.46 9.68
CA ALA A 7 -6.72 -11.65 8.73
C ALA A 7 -5.81 -11.10 7.61
N PHE A 8 -4.65 -10.55 7.96
CA PHE A 8 -3.71 -10.04 6.95
C PHE A 8 -3.01 -11.17 6.17
N MET A 9 -2.77 -12.32 6.79
CA MET A 9 -2.29 -13.49 6.06
C MET A 9 -3.34 -14.02 5.07
N ALA A 10 -4.64 -13.91 5.38
CA ALA A 10 -5.71 -14.29 4.46
C ALA A 10 -5.74 -13.37 3.21
N THR A 11 -5.54 -12.06 3.38
CA THR A 11 -5.44 -11.13 2.24
C THR A 11 -4.26 -11.47 1.35
N LEU A 12 -3.09 -11.76 1.92
CA LEU A 12 -1.91 -12.16 1.17
C LEU A 12 -2.09 -13.50 0.43
N ARG A 13 -2.77 -14.48 1.04
CA ARG A 13 -3.08 -15.76 0.39
C ARG A 13 -4.04 -15.59 -0.78
N ALA A 14 -5.04 -14.71 -0.64
CA ALA A 14 -5.93 -14.35 -1.75
C ALA A 14 -5.16 -13.68 -2.89
N GLY A 15 -4.23 -12.78 -2.56
CA GLY A 15 -3.30 -12.18 -3.52
C GLY A 15 -2.47 -13.20 -4.28
N ARG A 16 -1.83 -14.14 -3.55
CA ARG A 16 -1.04 -15.22 -4.15
C ARG A 16 -1.87 -16.07 -5.12
N ALA A 17 -3.12 -16.38 -4.77
CA ALA A 17 -3.99 -17.22 -5.58
C ALA A 17 -4.32 -16.61 -6.97
N LEU A 18 -4.04 -15.32 -7.19
CA LEU A 18 -4.15 -14.71 -8.52
C LEU A 18 -3.04 -15.15 -9.50
N GLY A 19 -1.94 -15.74 -9.00
CA GLY A 19 -0.84 -16.24 -9.84
C GLY A 19 -0.09 -15.13 -10.59
N LEU A 20 -0.04 -13.91 -10.04
CA LEU A 20 0.67 -12.80 -10.64
C LEU A 20 2.17 -12.89 -10.35
N ALA A 21 3.01 -12.53 -11.33
CA ALA A 21 4.47 -12.57 -11.18
C ALA A 21 5.04 -11.44 -10.31
N SER A 22 4.39 -10.28 -10.27
CA SER A 22 4.84 -9.10 -9.51
C SER A 22 3.65 -8.40 -8.87
N TRP A 23 3.50 -8.56 -7.56
CA TRP A 23 2.41 -7.98 -6.78
C TRP A 23 2.80 -7.83 -5.31
N CYS A 24 2.09 -6.96 -4.59
CA CYS A 24 2.18 -6.86 -3.14
C CYS A 24 0.91 -6.22 -2.55
N ILE A 25 0.75 -6.38 -1.23
CA ILE A 25 -0.21 -5.64 -0.42
C ILE A 25 0.58 -4.74 0.54
N GLY A 26 0.21 -3.46 0.66
CA GLY A 26 1.04 -2.50 1.37
C GLY A 26 0.30 -1.29 1.94
N ALA A 27 1.00 -0.15 1.91
CA ALA A 27 0.46 1.18 2.15
C ALA A 27 -0.29 1.31 3.48
N GLY A 28 -1.53 1.80 3.43
CA GLY A 28 -2.30 2.12 4.63
C GLY A 28 -2.60 0.89 5.48
N ALA A 29 -2.97 -0.22 4.85
CA ALA A 29 -3.32 -1.46 5.55
C ALA A 29 -2.13 -2.05 6.30
N LEU A 30 -0.94 -2.10 5.67
CA LEU A 30 0.27 -2.60 6.32
C LEU A 30 0.74 -1.66 7.44
N ARG A 31 0.71 -0.34 7.21
CA ARG A 31 1.06 0.65 8.25
C ARG A 31 0.15 0.50 9.47
N ASN A 32 -1.16 0.41 9.29
CA ASN A 32 -2.11 0.22 10.39
C ASN A 32 -1.76 -1.02 11.20
N LEU A 33 -1.53 -2.16 10.53
CA LEU A 33 -1.18 -3.42 11.19
C LEU A 33 0.10 -3.29 12.05
N VAL A 34 1.15 -2.70 11.49
CA VAL A 34 2.43 -2.53 12.18
C VAL A 34 2.27 -1.56 13.36
N TRP A 35 1.61 -0.43 13.15
CA TRP A 35 1.49 0.60 14.18
C TRP A 35 0.55 0.19 15.32
N ASP A 36 -0.55 -0.51 15.01
CA ASP A 36 -1.41 -1.13 16.03
C ASP A 36 -0.61 -2.11 16.90
N HIS A 37 0.23 -2.94 16.28
CA HIS A 37 1.09 -3.86 17.01
C HIS A 37 2.10 -3.13 17.91
N LEU A 38 2.75 -2.08 17.40
CA LEU A 38 3.71 -1.27 18.17
C LEU A 38 3.06 -0.48 19.32
N HIS A 39 1.75 -0.20 19.23
CA HIS A 39 0.97 0.43 20.29
C HIS A 39 0.30 -0.57 21.24
N GLY A 40 0.31 -1.87 20.92
CA GLY A 40 -0.40 -2.88 21.69
C GLY A 40 -1.93 -2.74 21.60
N HIS A 41 -2.45 -2.22 20.49
CA HIS A 41 -3.90 -2.13 20.28
C HIS A 41 -4.51 -3.54 20.26
N ALA A 42 -5.53 -3.75 21.10
CA ALA A 42 -6.24 -5.04 21.18
C ALA A 42 -7.15 -5.29 19.96
N ALA A 43 -7.73 -4.22 19.41
CA ALA A 43 -8.59 -4.27 18.24
C ALA A 43 -7.83 -3.72 17.02
N PRO A 44 -7.85 -4.42 15.86
CA PRO A 44 -7.24 -3.92 14.64
C PRO A 44 -7.96 -2.66 14.13
N THR A 45 -7.18 -1.66 13.75
CA THR A 45 -7.67 -0.49 13.03
C THR A 45 -8.14 -0.92 11.64
N ARG A 46 -9.44 -0.82 11.38
CA ARG A 46 -9.99 -1.14 10.06
C ARG A 46 -9.38 -0.22 8.99
N PRO A 47 -8.72 -0.77 7.96
CA PRO A 47 -8.25 0.06 6.86
C PRO A 47 -9.44 0.58 6.06
N ALA A 48 -9.29 1.76 5.44
CA ALA A 48 -10.29 2.27 4.50
C ALA A 48 -10.31 1.44 3.21
N ASP A 49 -9.13 0.94 2.86
CA ASP A 49 -8.72 0.33 1.61
C ASP A 49 -7.59 -0.69 1.89
N VAL A 50 -7.56 -1.77 1.12
CA VAL A 50 -6.41 -2.69 1.07
C VAL A 50 -5.81 -2.60 -0.32
N ASP A 51 -4.74 -1.81 -0.42
CA ASP A 51 -3.98 -1.59 -1.63
C ASP A 51 -3.35 -2.91 -2.11
N PHE A 52 -3.87 -3.45 -3.20
CA PHE A 52 -3.27 -4.54 -3.96
C PHE A 52 -2.60 -3.94 -5.21
N ALA A 53 -1.29 -3.74 -5.10
CA ALA A 53 -0.49 -3.21 -6.19
C ALA A 53 0.15 -4.36 -6.96
N TYR A 54 0.04 -4.33 -8.29
CA TYR A 54 0.74 -5.27 -9.15
C TYR A 54 1.34 -4.55 -10.35
N PHE A 55 2.30 -5.18 -11.02
CA PHE A 55 2.96 -4.60 -12.18
C PHE A 55 2.81 -5.50 -13.41
N CYS A 56 2.17 -4.97 -14.46
CA CYS A 56 2.07 -5.64 -15.76
C CYS A 56 2.02 -4.61 -16.89
N ASP A 57 3.10 -4.51 -17.67
CA ASP A 57 3.20 -3.60 -18.82
C ASP A 57 2.52 -4.11 -20.10
N ARG A 58 2.12 -5.38 -20.11
CA ARG A 58 1.47 -6.03 -21.27
C ARG A 58 -0.01 -5.74 -21.41
N ASP A 59 -0.66 -5.31 -20.33
CA ASP A 59 -2.11 -5.08 -20.28
C ASP A 59 -2.41 -3.99 -19.24
N LEU A 60 -2.59 -2.77 -19.74
CA LEU A 60 -2.87 -1.56 -18.95
C LEU A 60 -4.37 -1.27 -18.85
N SER A 61 -5.23 -2.22 -19.21
CA SER A 61 -6.68 -1.99 -19.23
C SER A 61 -7.26 -1.91 -17.82
N ALA A 62 -8.15 -0.93 -17.61
CA ALA A 62 -8.92 -0.83 -16.35
C ALA A 62 -9.79 -2.09 -16.10
N GLY A 63 -10.19 -2.78 -17.16
CA GLY A 63 -10.95 -4.04 -17.07
C GLY A 63 -10.17 -5.15 -16.37
N ARG A 64 -8.84 -5.19 -16.52
CA ARG A 64 -7.99 -6.17 -15.82
C ARG A 64 -7.99 -5.93 -14.31
N ASP A 65 -7.83 -4.68 -13.89
CA ASP A 65 -7.84 -4.29 -12.47
C ASP A 65 -9.18 -4.67 -11.82
N GLN A 66 -10.29 -4.35 -12.51
CA GLN A 66 -11.63 -4.72 -12.05
C GLN A 66 -11.83 -6.23 -11.95
N ALA A 67 -11.37 -7.01 -12.94
CA ALA A 67 -11.49 -8.46 -12.92
C ALA A 67 -10.67 -9.10 -11.79
N LEU A 68 -9.47 -8.59 -11.52
CA LEU A 68 -8.65 -9.04 -10.39
C LEU A 68 -9.29 -8.66 -9.05
N GLN A 69 -9.86 -7.45 -8.94
CA GLN A 69 -10.58 -7.03 -7.73
C GLN A 69 -11.78 -7.91 -7.44
N GLN A 70 -12.55 -8.29 -8.46
CA GLN A 70 -13.66 -9.24 -8.31
C GLN A 70 -13.19 -10.60 -7.80
N LYS A 71 -12.08 -11.13 -8.33
CA LYS A 71 -11.47 -12.38 -7.85
C LYS A 71 -11.03 -12.27 -6.39
N LEU A 72 -10.34 -11.20 -6.00
CA LEU A 72 -9.93 -10.97 -4.62
C LEU A 72 -11.13 -10.85 -3.67
N THR A 73 -12.18 -10.17 -4.09
CA THR A 73 -13.43 -10.04 -3.32
C THR A 73 -14.10 -11.41 -3.13
N ALA A 74 -14.07 -12.29 -4.14
CA ALA A 74 -14.59 -13.64 -4.02
C ALA A 74 -13.72 -14.53 -3.11
N LEU A 75 -12.38 -14.39 -3.19
CA LEU A 75 -11.43 -15.18 -2.39
C LEU A 75 -11.36 -14.73 -0.93
N CYS A 76 -11.52 -13.43 -0.66
CA CYS A 76 -11.44 -12.83 0.65
C CYS A 76 -12.54 -11.76 0.79
N PRO A 77 -13.78 -12.18 1.07
CA PRO A 77 -14.92 -11.27 1.14
C PRO A 77 -14.84 -10.35 2.36
N GLY A 78 -15.41 -9.15 2.23
CA GLY A 78 -15.46 -8.13 3.29
C GLY A 78 -14.18 -7.29 3.41
N VAL A 79 -13.16 -7.56 2.60
CA VAL A 79 -11.97 -6.72 2.49
C VAL A 79 -12.23 -5.60 1.47
N PRO A 80 -11.96 -4.33 1.82
CA PRO A 80 -12.13 -3.21 0.88
C PRO A 80 -10.96 -3.14 -0.10
N TRP A 81 -10.92 -4.06 -1.06
CA TRP A 81 -9.84 -4.15 -2.03
C TRP A 81 -9.76 -2.92 -2.93
N GLU A 82 -8.55 -2.38 -3.08
CA GLU A 82 -8.20 -1.41 -4.12
C GLU A 82 -7.11 -2.03 -4.99
N VAL A 83 -7.50 -2.51 -6.18
CA VAL A 83 -6.55 -3.14 -7.11
C VAL A 83 -6.06 -2.10 -8.12
N THR A 84 -4.75 -2.00 -8.28
CA THR A 84 -4.17 -1.06 -9.25
C THR A 84 -2.96 -1.63 -9.95
N ASN A 85 -3.00 -1.67 -11.28
CA ASN A 85 -1.81 -1.92 -12.10
C ASN A 85 -0.89 -0.69 -12.07
N GLN A 86 0.25 -0.83 -11.42
CA GLN A 86 1.21 0.25 -11.26
C GLN A 86 1.84 0.68 -12.60
N ALA A 87 1.92 -0.22 -13.59
CA ALA A 87 2.43 0.12 -14.92
C ALA A 87 1.53 1.16 -15.63
N GLY A 88 0.22 1.17 -15.34
CA GLY A 88 -0.76 2.07 -15.97
C GLY A 88 -0.97 3.41 -15.28
N VAL A 89 -0.33 3.65 -14.12
CA VAL A 89 -0.61 4.84 -13.28
C VAL A 89 -0.43 6.15 -14.04
N HIS A 90 0.64 6.27 -14.84
CA HIS A 90 0.93 7.46 -15.63
C HIS A 90 -0.18 7.87 -16.62
N LEU A 91 -1.09 6.96 -16.97
CA LEU A 91 -2.20 7.22 -17.91
C LEU A 91 -3.37 7.98 -17.29
N TRP A 92 -3.55 7.89 -15.96
CA TRP A 92 -4.71 8.48 -15.27
C TRP A 92 -4.32 9.41 -14.12
N PHE A 93 -3.08 9.36 -13.64
CA PHE A 93 -2.63 10.10 -12.46
C PHE A 93 -2.81 11.62 -12.62
N GLU A 94 -2.49 12.19 -13.78
CA GLU A 94 -2.66 13.62 -14.02
C GLU A 94 -4.12 14.06 -13.94
N ALA A 95 -5.05 13.27 -14.49
CA ALA A 95 -6.48 13.56 -14.43
C ALA A 95 -7.00 13.54 -12.98
N CYS A 96 -6.41 12.71 -12.11
CA CYS A 96 -6.80 12.62 -10.70
C CYS A 96 -6.11 13.65 -9.79
N PHE A 97 -4.86 14.01 -10.08
CA PHE A 97 -4.00 14.76 -9.14
C PHE A 97 -3.39 16.05 -9.73
N GLY A 98 -3.74 16.41 -10.97
CA GLY A 98 -3.40 17.69 -11.59
C GLY A 98 -1.93 17.84 -12.03
N HIS A 99 -1.15 16.76 -12.05
CA HIS A 99 0.21 16.76 -12.59
C HIS A 99 0.60 15.39 -13.15
N ALA A 100 1.36 15.38 -14.25
CA ALA A 100 1.85 14.15 -14.87
C ALA A 100 2.96 13.48 -14.04
N VAL A 101 3.05 12.15 -14.19
CA VAL A 101 4.13 11.32 -13.63
C VAL A 101 4.70 10.45 -14.74
N ALA A 102 6.01 10.20 -14.69
CA ALA A 102 6.65 9.31 -15.66
C ALA A 102 6.13 7.86 -15.52
N PRO A 103 6.15 7.07 -16.61
CA PRO A 103 5.92 5.64 -16.52
C PRO A 103 6.86 4.98 -15.52
N LEU A 104 6.32 4.05 -14.73
CA LEU A 104 7.08 3.24 -13.78
C LEU A 104 7.60 1.99 -14.49
N HIS A 105 8.77 1.48 -14.09
CA HIS A 105 9.43 0.36 -14.77
C HIS A 105 9.38 -0.96 -14.01
N SER A 106 8.98 -0.94 -12.74
CA SER A 106 8.86 -2.11 -11.89
C SER A 106 7.84 -1.88 -10.76
N LEU A 107 7.50 -2.95 -10.03
CA LEU A 107 6.72 -2.82 -8.81
C LEU A 107 7.53 -2.06 -7.74
N GLU A 108 8.83 -2.32 -7.62
CA GLU A 108 9.72 -1.65 -6.68
C GLU A 108 9.76 -0.14 -6.90
N ASP A 109 9.84 0.31 -8.17
CA ASP A 109 9.74 1.73 -8.51
C ASP A 109 8.38 2.31 -8.13
N ALA A 110 7.31 1.55 -8.34
CA ALA A 110 5.98 1.97 -7.99
C ALA A 110 5.83 2.18 -6.47
N ILE A 111 6.29 1.21 -5.67
CA ILE A 111 6.29 1.34 -4.20
C ILE A 111 7.19 2.50 -3.76
N ALA A 112 8.35 2.70 -4.40
CA ALA A 112 9.24 3.82 -4.10
C ALA A 112 8.59 5.19 -4.35
N SER A 113 7.64 5.25 -5.30
CA SER A 113 6.89 6.45 -5.64
C SER A 113 5.76 6.76 -4.66
N TRP A 114 5.46 5.93 -3.65
CA TRP A 114 4.29 6.18 -2.80
C TRP A 114 4.43 7.44 -1.93
N PRO A 115 3.29 8.06 -1.52
CA PRO A 115 3.22 9.38 -0.87
C PRO A 115 4.13 9.60 0.33
N GLU A 116 4.31 8.59 1.16
CA GLU A 116 5.12 8.66 2.38
C GLU A 116 6.04 7.43 2.47
N PRO A 117 7.32 7.56 2.84
CA PRO A 117 8.22 6.43 3.03
C PRO A 117 7.70 5.37 4.03
N ALA A 118 6.99 5.78 5.08
CA ALA A 118 6.34 4.86 6.01
C ALA A 118 5.18 4.06 5.40
N THR A 119 4.60 4.52 4.29
CA THR A 119 3.58 3.78 3.55
C THR A 119 4.16 3.08 2.32
N ALA A 120 5.32 3.52 1.80
CA ALA A 120 6.13 2.93 0.72
C ALA A 120 6.75 1.55 1.07
N VAL A 121 5.92 0.65 1.59
CA VAL A 121 6.26 -0.72 1.95
C VAL A 121 5.15 -1.64 1.48
N GLY A 122 5.53 -2.68 0.74
CA GLY A 122 4.66 -3.77 0.31
C GLY A 122 5.13 -5.11 0.86
N VAL A 123 4.21 -6.04 1.06
CA VAL A 123 4.52 -7.44 1.38
C VAL A 123 3.74 -8.39 0.49
N TRP A 124 4.33 -9.53 0.18
CA TRP A 124 3.74 -10.53 -0.70
C TRP A 124 4.16 -11.95 -0.29
N LEU A 125 3.47 -12.95 -0.83
CA LEU A 125 3.78 -14.36 -0.59
C LEU A 125 4.22 -15.04 -1.89
N ASP A 126 5.32 -15.78 -1.82
CA ASP A 126 5.69 -16.69 -2.90
C ASP A 126 4.84 -17.97 -2.89
N GLU A 127 5.10 -18.86 -3.85
CA GLU A 127 4.37 -20.12 -4.01
C GLU A 127 4.48 -21.05 -2.79
N ALA A 128 5.57 -20.99 -2.03
CA ALA A 128 5.82 -21.75 -0.81
C ALA A 128 5.25 -21.08 0.47
N ASP A 129 4.56 -19.97 0.29
CA ASP A 129 4.09 -19.03 1.30
C ASP A 129 5.11 -18.50 2.34
N ALA A 130 6.33 -18.35 1.80
CA ALA A 130 7.34 -17.45 2.32
C ALA A 130 6.95 -15.98 2.07
N LEU A 131 7.14 -15.17 3.11
CA LEU A 131 6.77 -13.76 3.15
C LEU A 131 7.96 -12.93 2.69
N HIS A 132 7.71 -12.08 1.70
CA HIS A 132 8.69 -11.16 1.12
C HIS A 132 8.27 -9.72 1.37
N VAL A 133 9.25 -8.82 1.39
CA VAL A 133 9.06 -7.40 1.70
C VAL A 133 9.68 -6.56 0.59
N ILE A 134 8.94 -5.57 0.11
CA ILE A 134 9.40 -4.52 -0.80
C ILE A 134 9.44 -3.23 0.01
N ALA A 135 10.62 -2.70 0.28
CA ALA A 135 10.83 -1.50 1.09
C ALA A 135 11.98 -0.66 0.51
N PRO A 136 11.76 0.04 -0.62
CA PRO A 136 12.82 0.77 -1.34
C PRO A 136 13.45 1.89 -0.52
N HIS A 137 12.73 2.46 0.44
CA HIS A 137 13.24 3.47 1.38
C HIS A 137 13.69 2.86 2.72
N GLY A 138 13.75 1.53 2.82
CA GLY A 138 13.93 0.80 4.06
C GLY A 138 12.67 0.78 4.95
N LEU A 139 12.79 0.18 6.13
CA LEU A 139 11.69 0.02 7.09
C LEU A 139 11.72 1.03 8.25
N ALA A 140 12.73 1.91 8.29
CA ALA A 140 12.97 2.79 9.44
C ALA A 140 11.81 3.75 9.69
N ASP A 141 11.23 4.36 8.65
CA ASP A 141 10.08 5.27 8.79
C ASP A 141 8.82 4.53 9.28
N LEU A 142 8.56 3.34 8.74
CA LEU A 142 7.42 2.52 9.15
C LEU A 142 7.56 2.04 10.61
N LEU A 143 8.70 1.48 10.98
CA LEU A 143 8.95 0.93 12.33
C LEU A 143 9.17 2.04 13.38
N GLY A 144 9.73 3.18 12.97
CA GLY A 144 9.91 4.37 13.79
C GLY A 144 8.66 5.25 13.87
N MET A 145 7.57 4.88 13.19
CA MET A 145 6.30 5.61 13.16
C MET A 145 6.45 7.07 12.68
N ARG A 146 7.33 7.30 11.69
CA ARG A 146 7.61 8.63 11.12
C ARG A 146 6.86 8.82 9.81
N ILE A 147 6.00 9.83 9.75
CA ILE A 147 5.38 10.28 8.51
C ILE A 147 6.19 11.45 7.97
N ARG A 148 6.73 11.30 6.76
CA ARG A 148 7.40 12.37 6.02
C ARG A 148 6.98 12.36 4.57
N ARG A 149 7.02 13.52 3.91
CA ARG A 149 6.62 13.66 2.50
C ARG A 149 7.61 12.94 1.58
N ASN A 150 7.09 12.23 0.58
CA ASN A 150 7.85 11.88 -0.62
C ASN A 150 7.74 13.02 -1.66
N PRO A 151 8.78 13.84 -1.85
CA PRO A 151 8.71 15.01 -2.74
C PRO A 151 8.60 14.64 -4.21
N VAL A 152 8.89 13.40 -4.59
CA VAL A 152 8.78 12.91 -5.98
C VAL A 152 7.32 12.72 -6.38
N ARG A 153 6.42 12.47 -5.41
CA ARG A 153 5.03 12.09 -5.69
C ARG A 153 4.01 13.10 -5.23
N VAL A 154 4.27 13.80 -4.13
CA VAL A 154 3.24 14.54 -3.41
C VAL A 154 3.70 15.96 -3.14
N SER A 155 2.84 16.92 -3.46
CA SER A 155 3.04 18.33 -3.16
C SER A 155 2.98 18.60 -1.65
N VAL A 156 3.52 19.74 -1.21
CA VAL A 156 3.39 20.21 0.18
C VAL A 156 1.94 20.21 0.63
N GLU A 157 1.04 20.72 -0.22
CA GLU A 157 -0.38 20.88 0.09
C GLU A 157 -1.07 19.53 0.24
N THR A 158 -0.91 18.63 -0.72
CA THR A 158 -1.49 17.28 -0.66
C THR A 158 -0.97 16.51 0.55
N TYR A 159 0.30 16.66 0.90
CA TYR A 159 0.86 16.03 2.11
C TYR A 159 0.19 16.54 3.40
N ARG A 160 -0.03 17.86 3.53
CA ARG A 160 -0.73 18.45 4.68
C ARG A 160 -2.17 17.94 4.79
N GLN A 161 -2.93 17.96 3.67
CA GLN A 161 -4.30 17.44 3.62
C GLN A 161 -4.38 15.95 3.99
N ARG A 162 -3.41 15.15 3.55
CA ARG A 162 -3.31 13.73 3.93
C ARG A 162 -3.04 13.55 5.42
N CYS A 163 -2.14 14.34 6.00
CA CYS A 163 -1.87 14.31 7.44
C CYS A 163 -3.11 14.66 8.27
N GLU A 164 -3.84 15.71 7.87
CA GLU A 164 -5.07 16.14 8.52
C GLU A 164 -6.19 15.10 8.42
N SER A 165 -6.43 14.55 7.22
CA SER A 165 -7.49 13.56 7.01
C SER A 165 -7.22 12.21 7.70
N LYS A 166 -5.97 11.75 7.70
CA LYS A 166 -5.59 10.45 8.28
C LYS A 166 -5.48 10.52 9.81
N ARG A 167 -5.32 11.71 10.41
CA ARG A 167 -5.28 11.93 11.88
C ARG A 167 -4.30 10.99 12.59
N TYR A 168 -3.08 10.87 12.04
CA TYR A 168 -2.09 9.86 12.44
C TYR A 168 -1.82 9.85 13.94
N VAL A 169 -1.52 11.02 14.52
CA VAL A 169 -1.14 11.17 15.94
C VAL A 169 -2.31 10.85 16.88
N GLU A 170 -3.55 11.09 16.43
CA GLU A 170 -4.73 10.76 17.25
C GLU A 170 -4.98 9.25 17.33
N ARG A 171 -4.75 8.54 16.23
CA ARG A 171 -4.89 7.08 16.17
C ARG A 171 -3.69 6.37 16.79
N TRP A 172 -2.50 6.92 16.61
CA TRP A 172 -1.23 6.37 17.06
C TRP A 172 -0.39 7.46 17.75
N PRO A 173 -0.56 7.65 19.08
CA PRO A 173 0.07 8.74 19.82
C PRO A 173 1.61 8.79 19.79
N ARG A 174 2.27 7.68 19.42
CA ARG A 174 3.73 7.63 19.26
C ARG A 174 4.20 7.97 17.84
N ALA A 175 3.27 8.20 16.90
CA ALA A 175 3.62 8.61 15.55
C ALA A 175 4.10 10.06 15.51
N VAL A 176 5.09 10.33 14.67
CA VAL A 176 5.65 11.66 14.45
C VAL A 176 5.38 12.06 13.01
N VAL A 177 4.70 13.20 12.82
CA VAL A 177 4.49 13.80 11.50
C VAL A 177 5.55 14.87 11.30
N GLU A 178 6.42 14.68 10.32
CA GLU A 178 7.44 15.65 9.95
C GLU A 178 6.82 16.83 9.20
N PRO A 179 7.34 18.05 9.40
CA PRO A 179 6.97 19.21 8.58
C PRO A 179 7.16 18.93 7.08
N ALA A 180 6.32 19.58 6.27
CA ALA A 180 6.33 19.45 4.82
C ALA A 180 7.53 20.14 4.17
#